data_AF-A0A7Y2GQ70-F1
#
_entry.id   AF-A0A7Y2GQ70-F1
#
_cell.length_a   1.000
_cell.length_b   1.000
_cell.length_c   1.000
_cell.angle_alpha   90.00
_cell.angle_beta   90.00
_cell.angle_gamma   90.00
#
_symmetry.space_group_name_H-M   'P 1'
#
loop_
_entity.id
_entity.type
_entity.pdbx_description
1 polymer ?
#
loop_
_entity_poly.entity_id
_entity_poly.type
_entity_poly.pdbx_seq_one_letter_code
_entity_poly.pdbx_strand_id
1 'polypeptide(L)' 'NKAYLQDYLEETFHIAHSFQSINEKDIRSAIENFVSNDKADMVIMVAKNLNFLQKIFFDTTIEKLSFHTTVPMLILHE' A
#
# COMPACT_ATOMS: atom_id res chain seq x y z
N ASN A 1 5.16 0.40 -16.10
CA ASN A 1 3.99 -0.26 -15.46
C ASN A 1 2.88 0.72 -15.08
N LYS A 2 3.16 1.89 -14.48
CA LYS A 2 2.11 2.86 -14.09
C LYS A 2 1.22 3.31 -15.26
N ALA A 3 1.80 3.77 -16.37
CA ALA A 3 1.05 4.24 -17.53
C ALA A 3 0.08 3.17 -18.06
N TYR A 4 0.59 1.96 -18.29
CA TYR A 4 -0.23 0.82 -18.72
C TYR A 4 -1.38 0.48 -17.74
N LEU A 5 -1.12 0.51 -16.43
CA LEU A 5 -2.17 0.28 -15.43
C LEU A 5 -3.23 1.38 -15.47
N GLN A 6 -2.81 2.64 -15.65
CA GLN A 6 -3.72 3.75 -15.77
C GLN A 6 -4.61 3.60 -17.01
N ASP A 7 -4.03 3.35 -18.18
CA ASP A 7 -4.79 3.14 -19.41
C ASP A 7 -5.79 1.99 -19.25
N TYR A 8 -5.36 0.87 -18.66
CA TYR A 8 -6.23 -0.29 -18.41
C TYR A 8 -7.40 0.02 -17.47
N LEU A 9 -7.16 0.75 -16.37
CA LEU A 9 -8.20 1.12 -15.42
C LEU A 9 -9.14 2.18 -15.99
N GLU A 10 -8.63 3.10 -16.82
CA GLU A 10 -9.45 4.06 -17.55
C GLU A 10 -10.41 3.32 -18.49
N GLU A 11 -9.94 2.36 -19.29
CA GLU A 11 -10.79 1.58 -20.20
C GLU A 11 -11.78 0.65 -19.49
N THR A 12 -11.35 -0.02 -18.42
CA THR A 12 -12.13 -1.09 -17.76
C THR A 12 -13.03 -0.57 -16.64
N PHE A 13 -12.62 0.48 -15.94
CA PHE A 13 -13.27 1.01 -14.74
C PHE A 13 -13.41 2.53 -14.78
N HIS A 14 -13.96 3.06 -15.88
CA HIS A 14 -14.11 4.49 -16.19
C HIS A 14 -14.59 5.42 -15.05
N ILE A 15 -15.28 4.92 -14.02
CA ILE A 15 -15.95 5.74 -12.97
C ILE A 15 -15.40 5.45 -11.56
N ALA A 16 -14.64 4.37 -11.37
CA ALA A 16 -14.36 3.83 -10.02
C ALA A 16 -12.87 3.59 -9.75
N HIS A 17 -12.00 4.55 -10.10
CA HIS A 17 -10.60 4.51 -9.70
C HIS A 17 -10.03 5.93 -9.52
N SER A 18 -8.96 6.05 -8.73
CA SER A 18 -8.20 7.28 -8.60
C SER A 18 -6.73 6.97 -8.38
N PHE A 19 -5.87 7.90 -8.80
CA PHE A 19 -4.43 7.83 -8.55
C PHE A 19 -4.02 8.98 -7.65
N GLN A 20 -3.37 8.64 -6.53
CA GLN A 20 -2.78 9.62 -5.62
C GLN A 20 -1.28 9.40 -5.49
N SER A 21 -0.52 10.49 -5.52
CA SER A 21 0.91 10.48 -5.23
C SER A 21 1.12 11.03 -3.82
N ILE A 22 1.60 10.17 -2.92
CA ILE A 22 1.84 10.54 -1.53
C ILE A 22 3.34 10.79 -1.34
N ASN A 23 3.68 12.00 -0.92
CA ASN A 23 5.06 12.39 -0.62
C ASN A 23 5.30 12.32 0.88
N GLU A 24 5.43 11.11 1.40
CA GLU A 24 5.79 10.87 2.79
C GLU A 24 7.15 10.19 2.88
N LYS A 25 7.95 10.56 3.90
CA LYS A 25 9.29 9.98 4.08
C LYS A 25 9.22 8.55 4.60
N ASP A 26 8.20 8.25 5.38
CA ASP A 26 7.97 6.94 5.96
C ASP A 26 6.75 6.28 5.31
N ILE A 27 6.97 5.11 4.73
CA ILE A 27 5.94 4.36 3.99
C ILE A 27 4.83 3.88 4.92
N ARG A 28 5.15 3.51 6.17
CA ARG A 28 4.16 3.04 7.13
C ARG A 28 3.19 4.16 7.47
N SER A 29 3.73 5.32 7.84
CA SER A 29 2.97 6.54 8.10
C SER A 29 2.12 6.94 6.90
N ALA A 30 2.66 6.81 5.68
CA ALA A 30 1.91 7.07 4.45
C ALA A 30 0.68 6.17 4.31
N ILE A 31 0.85 4.86 4.52
CA ILE A 31 -0.23 3.87 4.41
C ILE A 31 -1.26 4.08 5.53
N GLU A 32 -0.82 4.27 6.77
CA GLU A 32 -1.71 4.49 7.92
C GLU A 32 -2.56 5.75 7.76
N ASN A 33 -1.94 6.86 7.33
CA ASN A 33 -2.65 8.11 7.07
C ASN A 33 -3.63 7.96 5.91
N PHE A 34 -3.24 7.27 4.84
CA PHE A 34 -4.12 7.06 3.70
C PHE A 34 -5.35 6.21 4.07
N VAL A 35 -5.13 5.07 4.74
CA VAL A 35 -6.21 4.19 5.20
C VAL A 35 -7.16 4.92 6.15
N SER A 36 -6.62 5.69 7.08
CA SER A 36 -7.42 6.42 8.09
C SER A 36 -8.26 7.53 7.48
N ASN A 37 -7.73 8.24 6.47
CA ASN A 37 -8.41 9.36 5.85
C ASN A 37 -9.44 8.92 4.79
N ASP A 38 -9.09 7.92 3.97
CA ASP A 38 -9.91 7.49 2.84
C ASP A 38 -10.85 6.32 3.17
N LYS A 39 -10.84 5.82 4.42
CA LYS A 39 -11.61 4.65 4.88
C LYS A 39 -11.45 3.44 3.96
N ALA A 40 -10.22 3.16 3.54
CA ALA A 40 -9.95 2.01 2.69
C ALA A 40 -10.31 0.70 3.42
N ASP A 41 -11.15 -0.15 2.83
CA ASP A 41 -11.54 -1.43 3.43
C ASP A 41 -10.43 -2.50 3.32
N MET A 42 -9.49 -2.32 2.39
CA MET A 42 -8.36 -3.23 2.16
C MET A 42 -7.21 -2.47 1.47
N VAL A 43 -5.97 -2.89 1.77
CA VAL A 43 -4.77 -2.42 1.07
C VAL A 43 -4.17 -3.56 0.25
N ILE A 44 -3.85 -3.30 -1.02
CA ILE A 44 -3.15 -4.25 -1.90
C ILE A 44 -1.82 -3.63 -2.32
N MET A 45 -0.74 -4.41 -2.19
CA MET A 45 0.60 -3.94 -2.50
C MET A 45 1.33 -4.94 -3.41
N VAL A 46 1.92 -4.43 -4.49
CA VAL A 46 2.75 -5.22 -5.41
C VAL A 46 4.22 -4.97 -5.06
N ALA A 47 4.84 -5.94 -4.42
CA ALA A 47 6.18 -5.82 -3.85
C ALA A 47 7.23 -6.45 -4.75
N LYS A 48 8.00 -5.59 -5.44
CA LYS A 48 9.18 -6.00 -6.21
C LYS A 48 10.43 -6.24 -5.36
N ASN A 49 10.45 -5.75 -4.11
CA ASN A 49 11.63 -5.80 -3.25
C ASN A 49 11.27 -6.32 -1.86
N LEU A 50 11.85 -7.45 -1.47
CA LEU A 50 11.63 -8.06 -0.15
C LEU A 50 12.13 -7.17 1.00
N ASN A 51 13.20 -6.39 0.80
CA ASN A 51 13.72 -5.47 1.82
C ASN A 51 12.71 -4.35 2.12
N PHE A 52 11.86 -4.01 1.16
CA PHE A 52 10.78 -3.06 1.36
C PHE A 52 9.65 -3.65 2.23
N LEU A 53 9.29 -4.92 1.99
CA LEU A 53 8.38 -5.64 2.89
C LEU A 53 8.94 -5.72 4.29
N GLN A 54 10.24 -5.98 4.43
CA GLN A 54 10.88 -6.05 5.74
C GLN A 54 10.79 -4.73 6.49
N LYS A 55 10.99 -3.58 5.82
CA LYS A 55 10.81 -2.26 6.46
C LYS A 55 9.37 -1.98 6.87
N ILE A 56 8.41 -2.50 6.11
CA ILE A 56 7.00 -2.38 6.48
C ILE A 56 6.73 -3.27 7.69
N PHE A 57 7.00 -4.58 7.62
CA PHE A 57 6.56 -5.55 8.62
C PHE A 57 7.46 -5.73 9.84
N PHE A 58 8.75 -5.44 9.74
CA PHE A 58 9.73 -5.71 10.78
C PHE A 58 10.42 -4.41 11.20
N ASP A 59 9.96 -3.84 12.31
CA ASP A 59 10.78 -2.91 13.09
C ASP A 59 11.88 -3.72 13.77
N THR A 60 13.14 -3.51 13.39
CA THR A 60 14.30 -4.23 13.94
C THR A 60 14.62 -3.90 15.40
N THR A 61 13.75 -3.15 16.11
CA THR A 61 14.06 -2.68 17.46
C THR A 61 13.35 -3.47 18.56
N ILE A 62 12.20 -4.08 18.30
CA ILE A 62 11.49 -4.85 19.34
C ILE A 62 10.74 -6.00 18.66
N GLU A 63 11.09 -7.22 19.03
CA GLU A 63 10.53 -8.52 18.65
C GLU A 63 9.03 -8.70 19.02
N LYS A 64 8.33 -7.60 19.30
CA LYS A 64 6.91 -7.53 19.66
C LYS A 64 6.34 -6.24 19.10
N LEU A 65 5.81 -6.31 17.88
CA LEU A 65 4.57 -5.62 17.55
C LEU A 65 4.04 -6.28 16.29
N SER A 66 3.08 -7.18 16.50
CA SER A 66 2.13 -7.57 15.46
C SER A 66 1.76 -6.31 14.68
N PHE A 67 1.92 -6.34 13.36
CA PHE A 67 1.48 -5.28 12.48
C PHE A 67 -0.03 -5.07 12.71
N HIS A 68 -0.40 -4.09 13.54
CA HIS A 68 -1.79 -3.78 13.86
C HIS A 68 -2.34 -2.84 12.79
N THR A 69 -2.41 -3.30 11.53
CA THR A 69 -3.25 -2.60 10.56
C THR A 69 -4.69 -2.89 10.94
N THR A 70 -5.50 -1.84 11.03
CA THR A 70 -6.94 -1.98 11.25
C THR A 70 -7.66 -2.59 10.04
N VAL A 71 -6.98 -2.69 8.90
CA VAL A 71 -7.53 -3.14 7.61
C VAL A 71 -6.71 -4.30 7.04
N PRO A 72 -7.36 -5.29 6.39
CA PRO A 72 -6.68 -6.39 5.72
C PRO A 72 -5.67 -5.92 4.66
N MET A 73 -4.54 -6.62 4.56
CA MET A 73 -3.54 -6.38 3.51
C MET A 73 -3.29 -7.61 2.66
N LEU A 74 -3.27 -7.43 1.34
CA LEU A 74 -2.82 -8.43 0.37
C LEU A 74 -1.50 -7.99 -0.27
N ILE A 75 -0.52 -8.89 -0.26
CA ILE A 75 0.78 -8.64 -0.88
C ILE A 75 1.02 -9.61 -2.01
N LEU A 76 1.25 -9.04 -3.19
CA LEU A 76 1.67 -9.76 -4.37
C LEU A 76 3.17 -9.57 -4.50
N HIS A 77 3.92 -10.64 -4.27
CA HIS A 77 5.36 -10.67 -4.50
C HIS A 77 5.63 -11.23 -5.91
N GLU A 78 6.51 -10.57 -6.66
CA GLU A 78 7.10 -11.11 -7.91
C GLU A 78 8.31 -11.98 -7.60
#